data_AF-A0A8D8AHS2-F1
#
_entry.id   AF-A0A8D8AHS2-F1
#
_cell.length_a   1.000
_cell.length_b   1.000
_cell.length_c   1.000
_cell.angle_alpha   90.00
_cell.angle_beta   90.00
_cell.angle_gamma   90.00
#
_symmetry.space_group_name_H-M   'P 1'
#
loop_
_entity.id
_entity.type
_entity.pdbx_description
1 polymer ?
#
loop_
_entity_poly.entity_id
_entity_poly.type
_entity_poly.pdbx_seq_one_letter_code
_entity_poly.pdbx_strand_id
1 'polypeptide(L)'
;GKIRYFTELHDVAFACDQLVQWVEKQPDGVVPLAFDLEWPFSFQTGPGRVALMQLCAETDVCYLFQVSCLKKLPAALLQLLNHPRVCLHGVNVKNDFRKLARDFPEANAERMIEQCV
;
A
#
# COMPACT_ATOMS: atom_id res chain seq x y z
N GLY A 1 -4.76 -18.84 0.36
CA GLY A 1 -4.37 -17.85 -0.65
C GLY A 1 -2.90 -17.98 -1.01
N LYS A 2 -2.47 -17.28 -2.05
CA LYS A 2 -1.08 -17.14 -2.51
C LYS A 2 -0.50 -15.85 -1.93
N ILE A 3 0.79 -15.88 -1.61
CA ILE A 3 1.55 -14.70 -1.20
C ILE A 3 2.49 -14.33 -2.35
N ARG A 4 2.46 -13.07 -2.77
CA ARG A 4 3.42 -12.50 -3.72
C ARG A 4 4.31 -11.52 -2.97
N TYR A 5 5.54 -11.96 -2.68
CA TYR A 5 6.51 -11.20 -1.89
C TYR A 5 7.56 -10.55 -2.79
N PHE A 6 7.77 -9.25 -2.61
CA PHE A 6 8.68 -8.45 -3.44
C PHE A 6 9.56 -7.55 -2.57
N THR A 7 10.86 -7.54 -2.88
CA THR A 7 11.87 -6.73 -2.17
C THR A 7 12.53 -5.68 -3.06
N GLU A 8 12.46 -5.85 -4.38
CA GLU A 8 13.11 -4.97 -5.36
C GLU A 8 12.17 -3.91 -5.91
N LEU A 9 12.70 -2.70 -6.13
CA LEU A 9 11.91 -1.56 -6.59
C LEU A 9 11.16 -1.84 -7.90
N HIS A 10 11.83 -2.49 -8.85
CA HIS A 10 11.26 -2.75 -10.17
C HIS A 10 10.15 -3.81 -10.12
N ASP A 11 10.30 -4.82 -9.28
CA ASP A 11 9.26 -5.85 -9.08
C ASP A 11 8.03 -5.29 -8.38
N VAL A 12 8.22 -4.47 -7.33
CA VAL A 12 7.11 -3.77 -6.67
C VAL A 12 6.40 -2.84 -7.65
N ALA A 13 7.16 -2.08 -8.46
CA ALA A 13 6.59 -1.20 -9.48
C ALA A 13 5.77 -1.99 -10.51
N PHE A 14 6.31 -3.09 -11.02
CA PHE A 14 5.65 -3.94 -12.01
C PHE A 14 4.39 -4.61 -11.46
N ALA A 15 4.42 -5.08 -10.20
CA ALA A 15 3.25 -5.64 -9.53
C ALA A 15 2.16 -4.59 -9.31
N CYS A 16 2.53 -3.36 -8.92
CA CYS A 16 1.58 -2.26 -8.73
C CYS A 16 0.97 -1.81 -10.06
N ASP A 17 1.75 -1.76 -11.14
CA ASP A 17 1.22 -1.43 -12.48
C ASP A 17 0.19 -2.45 -12.94
N GLN A 18 0.45 -3.75 -12.72
CA GLN A 18 -0.53 -4.79 -12.99
C GLN A 18 -1.79 -4.64 -12.14
N LEU A 19 -1.66 -4.27 -10.86
CA LEU A 19 -2.81 -4.00 -9.99
C LEU A 19 -3.61 -2.78 -10.47
N VAL A 20 -2.95 -1.70 -10.92
CA VAL A 20 -3.63 -0.56 -11.54
C VAL A 20 -4.41 -1.00 -12.78
N GLN A 21 -3.77 -1.74 -13.68
CA GLN A 21 -4.46 -2.27 -14.88
C GLN A 21 -5.61 -3.21 -14.51
N TRP A 22 -5.48 -3.97 -13.42
CA TRP A 22 -6.53 -4.84 -12.91
C TRP A 22 -7.72 -4.04 -12.36
N VAL A 23 -7.46 -2.97 -11.58
CA VAL A 23 -8.48 -2.02 -11.12
C VAL A 23 -9.22 -1.44 -12.33
N GLU A 24 -8.48 -1.08 -13.38
CA GLU A 24 -9.09 -0.46 -14.56
C GLU A 24 -10.04 -1.38 -15.33
N LYS A 25 -9.83 -2.70 -15.23
CA LYS A 25 -10.67 -3.72 -15.85
C LYS A 25 -11.88 -4.13 -15.00
N GLN A 26 -11.97 -3.67 -13.75
CA GLN A 26 -13.14 -3.96 -12.91
C GLN A 26 -14.38 -3.22 -13.44
N PRO A 27 -15.58 -3.78 -13.23
CA PRO A 27 -16.84 -3.08 -13.50
C PRO A 27 -16.88 -1.69 -12.85
N ASP A 28 -17.75 -0.82 -13.38
CA ASP A 28 -17.91 0.53 -12.84
C ASP A 28 -18.22 0.51 -11.34
N GLY A 29 -17.60 1.44 -10.61
CA GLY A 29 -17.76 1.58 -9.18
C GLY A 29 -16.45 1.59 -8.40
N VAL A 30 -16.59 1.48 -7.08
CA VAL A 30 -15.47 1.46 -6.14
C VAL A 30 -14.87 0.06 -6.10
N VAL A 31 -13.54 -0.01 -6.14
CA VAL A 31 -12.75 -1.24 -6.05
C VAL A 31 -12.11 -1.31 -4.67
N PRO A 32 -12.55 -2.24 -3.80
CA PRO A 32 -11.97 -2.38 -2.47
C PRO A 32 -10.57 -3.01 -2.56
N LEU A 33 -9.63 -2.44 -1.80
CA LEU A 33 -8.28 -2.98 -1.64
C LEU A 33 -7.97 -3.06 -0.14
N ALA A 34 -7.80 -4.26 0.38
CA ALA A 34 -7.39 -4.42 1.77
C ALA A 34 -5.94 -3.93 1.93
N PHE A 35 -5.66 -3.18 2.99
CA PHE A 35 -4.41 -2.49 3.23
C PHE A 35 -3.98 -2.66 4.69
N ASP A 36 -2.69 -2.95 4.89
CA ASP A 36 -2.06 -2.95 6.21
C ASP A 36 -0.57 -2.60 6.10
N LEU A 37 0.04 -2.17 7.20
CA LEU A 37 1.46 -1.81 7.28
C LEU A 37 2.12 -2.38 8.53
N GLU A 38 3.36 -2.86 8.39
CA GLU A 38 4.20 -3.26 9.53
C GLU A 38 5.44 -2.39 9.67
N TRP A 39 5.88 -2.20 10.91
CA TRP A 39 7.14 -1.53 11.23
C TRP A 39 7.76 -2.11 12.51
N PRO A 40 9.10 -2.11 12.63
CA PRO A 40 9.75 -2.50 13.87
C PRO A 40 9.41 -1.50 14.99
N PHE A 41 9.29 -2.00 16.21
CA PHE A 41 9.08 -1.19 17.41
C PHE A 41 10.22 -1.39 18.40
N SER A 42 10.67 -0.29 18.99
CA SER A 42 11.67 -0.28 20.07
C SER A 42 11.09 0.43 21.27
N PHE A 43 11.22 -0.15 22.48
CA PHE A 43 10.77 0.51 23.71
C PHE A 43 11.61 1.76 24.04
N GLN A 44 12.78 1.93 23.44
CA GLN A 44 13.65 3.09 23.65
C GLN A 44 13.37 4.21 22.64
N THR A 45 13.14 3.88 21.38
CA THR A 45 13.02 4.87 20.28
C THR A 45 11.62 4.96 19.67
N GLY A 46 10.68 4.12 20.13
CA GLY A 46 9.33 4.05 19.59
C GLY A 46 9.24 3.35 18.23
N PRO A 47 8.22 3.67 17.41
CA PRO A 47 7.98 3.03 16.13
C PRO A 47 9.02 3.46 15.08
N GLY A 48 9.71 2.48 14.48
CA GLY A 48 10.62 2.69 13.37
C GLY A 48 9.90 3.03 12.07
N ARG A 49 10.66 3.11 10.97
CA ARG A 49 10.11 3.33 9.62
C ARG A 49 9.22 2.15 9.20
N VAL A 50 8.14 2.41 8.44
CA VAL A 50 7.36 1.37 7.77
C VAL A 50 8.31 0.45 6.99
N ALA A 51 8.15 -0.86 7.22
CA ALA A 51 9.06 -1.89 6.73
C ALA A 51 8.40 -2.84 5.73
N LEU A 52 7.10 -3.09 5.88
CA LEU A 52 6.29 -3.93 5.02
C LEU A 52 4.95 -3.23 4.74
N MET A 53 4.44 -3.42 3.52
CA MET A 53 3.08 -3.05 3.14
C MET A 53 2.38 -4.28 2.58
N GLN A 54 1.14 -4.49 3.00
CA GLN A 54 0.30 -5.60 2.57
C GLN A 54 -0.90 -5.07 1.77
N LEU A 55 -1.13 -5.64 0.59
CA LEU A 55 -2.29 -5.31 -0.25
C LEU A 55 -3.02 -6.58 -0.70
N CYS A 56 -4.35 -6.60 -0.61
CA CYS A 56 -5.17 -7.67 -1.20
C CYS A 56 -6.28 -7.06 -2.06
N ALA A 57 -6.17 -7.26 -3.38
CA ALA A 57 -7.20 -6.88 -4.35
C ALA A 57 -8.23 -8.00 -4.57
N GLU A 58 -7.82 -9.24 -4.32
CA GLU A 58 -8.61 -10.46 -4.49
C GLU A 58 -8.57 -11.26 -3.18
N THR A 59 -9.52 -12.17 -2.99
CA THR A 59 -9.66 -12.94 -1.74
C THR A 59 -8.63 -14.05 -1.60
N ASP A 60 -7.94 -14.42 -2.69
CA ASP A 60 -6.98 -15.53 -2.72
C ASP A 60 -5.53 -15.10 -2.93
N VAL A 61 -5.23 -13.79 -3.07
CA VAL A 61 -3.87 -13.28 -3.25
C VAL A 61 -3.57 -12.11 -2.32
N CYS A 62 -2.46 -12.20 -1.59
CA CYS A 62 -1.89 -11.10 -0.81
C CYS A 62 -0.53 -10.69 -1.40
N TYR A 63 -0.36 -9.40 -1.63
CA TYR A 63 0.89 -8.79 -2.07
C TYR A 63 1.61 -8.25 -0.85
N LEU A 64 2.86 -8.63 -0.69
CA LEU A 64 3.74 -8.20 0.39
C LEU A 64 4.91 -7.43 -0.22
N PHE A 65 4.95 -6.12 0.03
CA PHE A 65 6.01 -5.24 -0.45
C PHE A 65 6.94 -4.87 0.70
N GLN A 66 8.16 -5.40 0.70
CA GLN A 66 9.17 -5.11 1.72
C GLN A 66 9.75 -3.70 1.49
N VAL A 67 8.98 -2.67 1.83
CA VAL A 67 9.33 -1.26 1.55
C VAL A 67 10.57 -0.78 2.30
N SER A 68 10.98 -1.48 3.37
CA SER A 68 12.29 -1.26 4.04
C SER A 68 13.49 -1.52 3.13
N CYS A 69 13.35 -2.38 2.11
CA CYS A 69 14.39 -2.61 1.10
C CYS A 69 14.44 -1.48 0.04
N LEU A 70 13.43 -0.60 0.03
CA LEU A 70 13.29 0.45 -0.97
C LEU A 70 13.80 1.80 -0.45
N LYS A 71 14.48 2.53 -1.33
CA LYS A 71 14.88 3.92 -1.04
C LYS A 71 13.69 4.89 -1.07
N LYS A 72 12.72 4.62 -1.95
CA LYS A 72 11.50 5.39 -2.20
C LYS A 72 10.38 4.48 -2.67
N LEU A 73 9.14 4.90 -2.52
CA LEU A 73 7.97 4.22 -3.09
C LEU A 73 7.97 4.37 -4.62
N PRO A 74 7.68 3.29 -5.37
CA PRO A 74 7.56 3.39 -6.82
C PRO A 74 6.31 4.18 -7.21
N ALA A 75 6.38 4.92 -8.32
CA ALA A 75 5.28 5.76 -8.80
C ALA A 75 3.99 4.95 -9.05
N ALA A 76 4.10 3.72 -9.54
CA ALA A 76 2.97 2.83 -9.74
C ALA A 76 2.24 2.46 -8.42
N LEU A 77 2.98 2.33 -7.31
CA LEU A 77 2.37 2.13 -5.99
C LEU A 77 1.59 3.38 -5.57
N LEU A 78 2.18 4.56 -5.72
CA LEU A 78 1.49 5.82 -5.43
C LEU A 78 0.25 5.99 -6.30
N GLN A 79 0.32 5.64 -7.59
CA GLN A 79 -0.82 5.67 -8.49
C GLN A 79 -1.93 4.72 -8.02
N LEU A 80 -1.58 3.49 -7.60
CA LEU A 80 -2.54 2.53 -7.06
C LEU A 80 -3.23 3.04 -5.79
N LEU A 81 -2.46 3.51 -4.81
CA LEU A 81 -2.98 3.98 -3.52
C LEU A 81 -3.85 5.24 -3.65
N ASN A 82 -3.62 6.04 -4.69
CA ASN A 82 -4.35 7.29 -4.96
C ASN A 82 -5.38 7.13 -6.08
N HIS A 83 -5.60 5.92 -6.60
CA HIS A 83 -6.45 5.69 -7.75
C HIS A 83 -7.90 6.12 -7.44
N PRO A 84 -8.60 6.89 -8.30
CA PRO A 84 -9.92 7.46 -7.98
C PRO A 84 -11.00 6.40 -7.69
N ARG A 85 -10.85 5.20 -8.26
CA ARG A 85 -11.76 4.07 -8.00
C ARG A 85 -11.33 3.16 -6.85
N VAL A 86 -10.11 3.29 -6.32
CA VAL A 86 -9.66 2.42 -5.22
C VAL A 86 -10.23 2.94 -3.91
N CYS A 87 -10.79 2.04 -3.12
CA CYS A 87 -11.09 2.29 -1.72
C CYS A 87 -10.22 1.41 -0.83
N LEU A 88 -9.42 2.04 0.02
CA LEU A 88 -8.50 1.33 0.93
C LEU A 88 -9.25 0.90 2.20
N HIS A 89 -9.25 -0.39 2.48
CA HIS A 89 -9.90 -0.98 3.64
C HIS A 89 -8.86 -1.43 4.67
N GLY A 90 -9.05 -1.05 5.93
CA GLY A 90 -8.20 -1.51 7.03
C GLY A 90 -8.73 -1.06 8.39
N VAL A 91 -8.28 -1.72 9.46
CA VAL A 91 -8.67 -1.32 10.83
C VAL A 91 -7.76 -0.18 11.28
N ASN A 92 -8.35 0.95 11.66
CA ASN A 92 -7.59 2.14 12.08
C ASN A 92 -6.63 2.70 11.01
N VAL A 93 -6.95 2.45 9.74
CA VAL A 93 -6.07 2.65 8.57
C VAL A 93 -5.60 4.09 8.35
N LYS A 94 -6.36 5.07 8.84
CA LYS A 94 -6.01 6.49 8.78
C LYS A 94 -4.68 6.80 9.49
N ASN A 95 -4.35 6.04 10.55
CA ASN A 95 -3.06 6.20 11.23
C ASN A 95 -1.91 5.62 10.41
N ASP A 96 -2.16 4.53 9.68
CA ASP A 96 -1.19 3.91 8.79
C ASP A 96 -0.85 4.85 7.63
N PHE A 97 -1.82 5.55 7.07
CA PHE A 97 -1.58 6.54 6.00
C PHE A 97 -0.73 7.71 6.48
N ARG A 98 -1.05 8.27 7.65
CA ARG A 98 -0.25 9.34 8.25
C ARG A 98 1.18 8.89 8.53
N LYS A 99 1.33 7.66 9.02
CA LYS A 99 2.64 7.06 9.27
C LYS A 99 3.40 6.80 7.97
N LEU A 100 2.74 6.33 6.92
CA LEU A 100 3.33 6.14 5.60
C LEU A 100 3.84 7.47 5.04
N ALA A 101 3.03 8.53 5.05
CA ALA A 101 3.44 9.86 4.57
C ALA A 101 4.58 10.48 5.38
N ARG A 102 4.62 10.22 6.70
CA ARG A 102 5.74 10.64 7.56
C ARG A 102 7.04 9.90 7.18
N ASP A 103 6.95 8.61 6.88
CA ASP A 103 8.11 7.74 6.62
C ASP A 103 8.55 7.75 5.14
N PHE A 104 7.67 8.17 4.24
CA PHE A 104 7.84 8.29 2.79
C PHE A 104 7.14 9.58 2.31
N PRO A 105 7.86 10.71 2.19
CA PRO A 105 7.29 12.02 1.88
C PRO A 105 6.52 12.13 0.56
N GLU A 106 6.74 11.18 -0.36
CA GLU A 106 6.01 11.06 -1.63
C GLU A 106 4.58 10.49 -1.48
N ALA A 107 4.22 9.92 -0.33
CA ALA A 107 2.86 9.45 -0.06
C ALA A 107 1.95 10.60 0.39
N ASN A 108 0.71 10.60 -0.09
CA ASN A 108 -0.30 11.61 0.22
C ASN A 108 -1.34 11.04 1.18
N ALA A 109 -1.15 11.26 2.48
CA ALA A 109 -2.06 10.75 3.50
C ALA A 109 -3.49 11.29 3.36
N GLU A 110 -3.66 12.58 3.05
CA GLU A 110 -4.99 13.21 2.96
C GLU A 110 -5.82 12.56 1.86
N ARG A 111 -5.21 12.34 0.68
CA ARG A 111 -5.89 11.65 -0.42
C ARG A 111 -6.28 10.21 -0.07
N MET A 112 -5.40 9.47 0.62
CA MET A 112 -5.72 8.11 1.05
C MET A 112 -6.84 8.09 2.12
N ILE A 113 -6.88 9.09 3.01
CA ILE A 113 -7.93 9.24 4.04
C ILE A 113 -9.29 9.53 3.40
N GLU A 114 -9.34 10.32 2.33
CA GLU A 114 -10.56 10.60 1.56
C GLU A 114 -11.13 9.34 0.87
N GLN A 115 -10.27 8.34 0.64
CA GLN A 115 -10.59 7.13 -0.13
C GLN A 115 -10.63 5.86 0.72
N CYS A 116 -10.81 5.96 2.05
CA CYS A 116 -10.81 4.78 2.94
C CYS A 116 -12.12 4.56 3.69
N VAL A 117 -12.36 3.29 4.05
CA VAL A 117 -13.44 2.84 4.93
C VAL A 117 -12.86 2.11 6.13
#